data_AF-A0A2G6KLX2-F1
#
_entry.id   AF-A0A2G6KLX2-F1
#
_cell.length_a   1.000
_cell.length_b   1.000
_cell.length_c   1.000
_cell.angle_alpha   90.00
_cell.angle_beta   90.00
_cell.angle_gamma   90.00
#
_symmetry.space_group_name_H-M   'P 1'
#
loop_
_entity.id
_entity.type
_entity.pdbx_description
1 polymer ?
#
loop_
_entity_poly.entity_id
_entity_poly.type
_entity_poly.pdbx_seq_one_letter_code
_entity_poly.pdbx_strand_id
1 'polypeptide(L)'
;MTEYTDTIAAIATPPGMGGVGVIRVSGRAALDIGQAMTGKTLTPRYAHYAAFRDSDGNVLDHGVVIYFSAPHSYTGENVVEFQGHGGIYVLQSVLQSILAHGARQARPGEFTERAFLNDKLDL
;
A
#
# COMPACT_ATOMS: atom_id res chain seq x y z
N MET A 1 -4.16 -12.88 -18.07
CA MET A 1 -3.72 -11.98 -16.99
C MET A 1 -2.28 -12.33 -16.67
N THR A 2 -1.38 -11.37 -16.78
CA THR A 2 0.01 -11.53 -16.38
C THR A 2 0.03 -11.63 -14.86
N GLU A 3 0.15 -12.85 -14.32
CA GLU A 3 0.26 -13.01 -12.87
C GLU A 3 1.65 -12.55 -12.42
N TYR A 4 1.72 -11.32 -11.92
CA TYR A 4 2.87 -10.89 -11.13
C TYR A 4 2.92 -11.71 -9.85
N THR A 5 4.04 -12.39 -9.64
CA THR A 5 4.19 -13.21 -8.43
C THR A 5 4.52 -12.40 -7.19
N ASP A 6 4.98 -11.18 -7.38
CA ASP A 6 5.41 -10.29 -6.31
C ASP A 6 4.33 -9.24 -5.96
N THR A 7 4.42 -8.75 -4.72
CA THR A 7 3.65 -7.60 -4.24
C THR A 7 4.61 -6.43 -4.11
N ILE A 8 4.24 -5.27 -4.64
CA ILE A 8 5.09 -4.08 -4.66
C ILE A 8 4.57 -3.01 -3.72
N ALA A 9 5.47 -2.20 -3.18
CA ALA A 9 5.14 -1.05 -2.36
C ALA A 9 6.02 0.18 -2.66
N ALA A 10 5.45 1.37 -2.52
CA ALA A 10 6.20 2.63 -2.52
C ALA A 10 5.40 3.77 -1.88
N ILE A 11 6.11 4.83 -1.47
CA ILE A 11 5.49 6.12 -1.14
C ILE A 11 4.92 6.70 -2.44
N ALA A 12 3.62 6.99 -2.45
CA ALA A 12 2.86 7.45 -3.61
C ALA A 12 2.65 8.98 -3.64
N THR A 13 2.96 9.67 -2.54
CA THR A 13 2.93 11.14 -2.47
C THR A 13 4.29 11.75 -2.82
N PRO A 14 4.33 13.00 -3.32
CA PRO A 14 5.59 13.71 -3.55
C PRO A 14 6.49 13.75 -2.30
N PRO A 15 7.82 13.77 -2.46
CA PRO A 15 8.74 13.89 -1.34
C PRO A 15 8.61 15.27 -0.68
N GLY A 16 8.72 15.32 0.64
CA GLY A 16 8.67 16.56 1.40
C GLY A 16 7.87 16.40 2.70
N MET A 17 7.60 17.53 3.36
CA MET A 17 6.73 17.59 4.52
C MET A 17 5.31 17.90 4.06
N GLY A 18 4.37 17.01 4.36
CA GLY A 18 2.94 17.20 4.12
C GLY A 18 2.11 16.85 5.33
N GLY A 19 0.84 17.28 5.38
CA GLY A 19 -0.08 16.85 6.44
C GLY A 19 -0.36 15.34 6.37
N VAL A 20 -0.44 14.80 5.15
CA VAL A 20 -0.68 13.37 4.88
C VAL A 20 0.32 12.85 3.86
N GLY A 21 0.82 11.64 4.08
CA GLY A 21 1.57 10.88 3.08
C GLY A 21 0.89 9.54 2.82
N VAL A 22 1.03 9.04 1.59
CA VAL A 22 0.41 7.78 1.16
C VAL A 22 1.48 6.77 0.81
N ILE A 23 1.39 5.56 1.37
CA ILE A 23 2.15 4.39 0.92
C ILE A 23 1.16 3.45 0.24
N ARG A 24 1.46 3.07 -1.01
CA ARG A 24 0.64 2.18 -1.81
C ARG A 24 1.29 0.80 -1.89
N VAL A 25 0.49 -0.24 -1.71
CA VAL A 25 0.87 -1.66 -1.86
C VAL A 25 -0.01 -2.28 -2.94
N SER A 26 0.55 -3.00 -3.90
CA SER A 26 -0.19 -3.65 -5.01
C SER A 26 0.31 -5.07 -5.23
N GLY A 27 -0.60 -6.03 -5.32
CA GLY A 27 -0.30 -7.44 -5.61
C GLY A 27 -1.05 -8.40 -4.70
N ARG A 28 -0.79 -9.70 -4.87
CA ARG A 28 -1.53 -10.78 -4.20
C ARG A 28 -1.58 -10.66 -2.66
N ALA A 29 -0.50 -10.18 -2.05
CA ALA A 29 -0.34 -10.10 -0.59
C ALA A 29 -0.79 -8.75 -0.01
N ALA A 30 -1.27 -7.82 -0.84
CA ALA A 30 -1.59 -6.47 -0.39
C ALA A 30 -2.63 -6.46 0.75
N LEU A 31 -3.68 -7.28 0.64
CA LEU A 31 -4.70 -7.40 1.69
C LEU A 31 -4.12 -7.97 2.98
N ASP A 32 -3.37 -9.06 2.89
CA ASP A 32 -2.77 -9.73 4.06
C ASP A 32 -1.80 -8.81 4.80
N ILE A 33 -0.96 -8.07 4.06
CA ILE A 33 -0.07 -7.04 4.63
C ILE A 33 -0.89 -5.95 5.32
N GLY A 34 -1.96 -5.45 4.66
CA GLY A 34 -2.87 -4.45 5.23
C GLY A 34 -3.50 -4.89 6.54
N GLN A 35 -3.98 -6.13 6.61
CA GLN A 35 -4.60 -6.69 7.80
C GLN A 35 -3.58 -6.96 8.91
N ALA A 36 -2.41 -7.50 8.57
CA ALA A 36 -1.34 -7.78 9.53
C ALA A 36 -0.85 -6.50 10.22
N MET A 37 -0.60 -5.43 9.46
CA MET A 37 -0.08 -4.17 10.01
C MET A 37 -1.11 -3.39 10.84
N THR A 38 -2.42 -3.64 10.65
CA THR A 38 -3.48 -2.86 11.28
C THR A 38 -4.28 -3.63 12.33
N GLY A 39 -4.23 -4.97 12.29
CA GLY A 39 -5.09 -5.85 13.07
C GLY A 39 -6.58 -5.71 12.72
N LYS A 40 -6.92 -5.13 11.57
CA LYS A 40 -8.30 -4.89 11.12
C LYS A 40 -8.67 -5.82 9.98
N THR A 41 -9.93 -6.26 9.96
CA THR A 41 -10.55 -6.78 8.74
C THR A 41 -10.89 -5.62 7.81
N LEU A 42 -10.22 -5.54 6.66
CA LEU A 42 -10.40 -4.43 5.72
C LEU A 42 -11.51 -4.72 4.71
N THR A 43 -12.60 -3.95 4.79
CA THR A 43 -13.67 -3.97 3.78
C THR A 43 -13.25 -3.14 2.56
N PRO A 44 -13.43 -3.66 1.31
CA PRO A 44 -13.09 -2.92 0.09
C PRO A 44 -13.78 -1.55 0.02
N ARG A 45 -13.01 -0.50 -0.28
CA ARG A 45 -13.45 0.90 -0.44
C ARG A 45 -14.05 1.55 0.81
N TYR A 46 -13.75 1.01 1.98
CA TYR A 46 -14.02 1.67 3.27
C TYR A 46 -12.73 2.22 3.86
N ALA A 47 -12.84 3.40 4.47
CA ALA A 47 -11.78 3.98 5.26
C ALA A 47 -11.79 3.38 6.67
N HIS A 48 -10.65 2.80 7.08
CA HIS A 48 -10.47 2.28 8.43
C HIS A 48 -9.41 3.10 9.14
N TYR A 49 -9.76 3.70 10.28
CA TYR A 49 -8.77 4.31 11.16
C TYR A 49 -8.08 3.22 11.99
N ALA A 50 -6.74 3.18 11.94
CA ALA A 50 -5.95 2.17 12.63
C ALA A 50 -4.56 2.70 13.01
N ALA A 51 -3.94 2.04 13.99
CA ALA A 51 -2.51 2.12 14.20
C ALA A 51 -1.81 1.22 13.16
N PHE A 52 -0.74 1.72 12.55
CA PHE A 52 0.15 0.94 11.69
C PHE A 52 1.27 0.38 12.55
N ARG A 53 1.48 -0.94 12.51
CA ARG A 53 2.41 -1.64 13.39
C ARG A 53 3.49 -2.37 12.63
N ASP A 54 4.66 -2.50 13.25
CA ASP A 54 5.71 -3.40 12.79
C ASP A 54 5.44 -4.87 13.17
N SER A 55 6.33 -5.79 12.78
CA SER A 55 6.21 -7.22 13.12
C SER A 55 6.30 -7.52 14.61
N ASP A 56 6.88 -6.62 15.40
CA ASP A 56 6.99 -6.75 16.86
C ASP A 56 5.76 -6.16 17.58
N GLY A 57 4.85 -5.54 16.83
CA GLY A 57 3.62 -4.93 17.33
C GLY A 57 3.78 -3.48 17.79
N ASN A 58 4.96 -2.86 17.63
CA ASN A 58 5.18 -1.46 17.95
C ASN A 58 4.40 -0.57 17.00
N VAL A 59 3.85 0.53 17.51
CA VAL A 59 3.12 1.50 16.70
C VAL A 59 4.12 2.39 15.95
N LEU A 60 4.01 2.41 14.62
CA LEU A 60 4.79 3.28 13.73
C LEU A 60 4.06 4.58 13.43
N ASP A 61 2.74 4.51 13.25
CA ASP A 61 1.89 5.66 12.97
C ASP A 61 0.41 5.38 13.28
N HIS A 62 -0.43 6.41 13.27
CA HIS A 62 -1.88 6.31 13.25
C HIS A 62 -2.42 6.99 11.99
N GLY A 63 -3.28 6.31 11.25
CA GLY A 63 -3.79 6.84 9.99
C GLY A 63 -5.02 6.11 9.48
N VAL A 64 -5.34 6.38 8.22
CA VAL A 64 -6.43 5.73 7.48
C VAL A 64 -5.84 4.69 6.55
N VAL A 65 -6.40 3.49 6.54
CA VAL A 65 -6.09 2.45 5.55
C VAL A 65 -7.31 2.22 4.66
N ILE A 66 -7.09 2.08 3.35
CA ILE A 66 -8.13 1.77 2.37
C ILE A 66 -7.69 0.56 1.55
N TYR A 67 -8.54 -0.45 1.49
CA TYR A 67 -8.35 -1.62 0.63
C TYR A 67 -9.18 -1.48 -0.66
N PHE A 68 -8.58 -1.78 -1.80
CA PHE A 68 -9.23 -1.90 -3.10
C PHE A 68 -9.04 -3.33 -3.60
N SER A 69 -10.13 -4.09 -3.70
CA SER A 69 -10.09 -5.46 -4.20
C SER A 69 -9.89 -5.50 -5.72
N ALA A 70 -9.13 -6.48 -6.21
CA ALA A 70 -9.09 -6.79 -7.64
C ALA A 70 -10.50 -7.14 -8.17
N PRO A 71 -10.86 -6.80 -9.43
CA PRO A 71 -10.12 -5.98 -10.39
C PRO A 71 -10.40 -4.46 -10.26
N HIS A 72 -11.00 -4.04 -9.15
CA HIS A 72 -11.57 -2.71 -8.93
C HIS A 72 -10.61 -1.75 -8.21
N SER A 73 -9.34 -1.74 -8.64
CA SER A 73 -8.26 -0.91 -8.13
C SER A 73 -7.52 -0.18 -9.26
N TYR A 74 -6.54 0.67 -8.92
CA TYR A 74 -5.70 1.39 -9.89
C TYR A 74 -4.91 0.44 -10.80
N THR A 75 -4.26 -0.58 -10.22
CA THR A 75 -3.43 -1.54 -10.96
C THR A 75 -4.23 -2.72 -11.52
N GLY A 76 -5.49 -2.89 -11.13
CA GLY A 76 -6.28 -4.09 -11.41
C GLY A 76 -5.98 -5.25 -10.45
N GLU A 77 -4.98 -5.12 -9.58
CA GLU A 77 -4.65 -6.10 -8.53
C GLU A 77 -5.35 -5.76 -7.21
N ASN A 78 -5.14 -6.56 -6.16
CA ASN A 78 -5.45 -6.10 -4.82
C ASN A 78 -4.51 -4.94 -4.46
N VAL A 79 -5.05 -3.83 -3.97
CA VAL A 79 -4.29 -2.65 -3.56
C VAL A 79 -4.67 -2.24 -2.15
N VAL A 80 -3.69 -1.93 -1.32
CA VAL A 80 -3.89 -1.29 -0.02
C VAL A 80 -3.14 0.04 0.00
N GLU A 81 -3.81 1.09 0.47
CA GLU A 81 -3.21 2.40 0.69
C GLU A 81 -3.20 2.73 2.18
N PHE A 82 -2.01 3.02 2.71
CA PHE A 82 -1.80 3.53 4.05
C PHE A 82 -1.64 5.05 3.96
N GLN A 83 -2.56 5.78 4.59
CA GLN A 83 -2.58 7.25 4.62
C GLN A 83 -2.27 7.70 6.05
N GLY A 84 -1.02 8.07 6.29
CA GLY A 84 -0.49 8.45 7.59
C GLY A 84 0.02 9.90 7.61
N HIS A 85 0.73 10.26 8.68
CA HIS A 85 1.36 11.58 8.78
C HIS A 85 2.43 11.73 7.69
N GLY A 86 2.44 12.87 7.00
CA GLY A 86 3.35 13.13 5.87
C GLY A 86 4.79 13.48 6.27
N GLY A 87 5.26 12.99 7.43
CA GLY A 87 6.65 13.14 7.86
C GLY A 87 7.53 12.06 7.22
N ILE A 88 8.64 12.46 6.59
CA ILE A 88 9.49 11.55 5.81
C ILE A 88 9.95 10.31 6.60
N TYR A 89 10.32 10.48 7.88
CA TYR A 89 10.76 9.39 8.74
C TYR A 89 9.65 8.39 9.04
N VAL A 90 8.42 8.88 9.24
CA VAL A 90 7.25 8.04 9.52
C VAL A 90 6.89 7.23 8.28
N LEU A 91 6.82 7.88 7.11
CA LEU A 91 6.52 7.21 5.84
C LEU A 91 7.57 6.15 5.49
N GLN A 92 8.85 6.44 5.71
CA GLN A 92 9.93 5.46 5.51
C GLN A 92 9.80 4.28 6.48
N SER A 93 9.49 4.54 7.76
CA SER A 93 9.31 3.47 8.76
C SER A 93 8.15 2.54 8.41
N VAL A 94 7.01 3.11 8.00
CA VAL A 94 5.84 2.34 7.53
C VAL A 94 6.19 1.56 6.26
N LEU A 95 6.87 2.17 5.29
CA LEU A 95 7.31 1.48 4.08
C LEU A 95 8.26 0.31 4.39
N GLN A 96 9.26 0.49 5.25
CA GLN A 96 10.17 -0.60 5.63
C GLN A 96 9.41 -1.76 6.29
N SER A 97 8.42 -1.46 7.13
CA SER A 97 7.56 -2.49 7.72
C SER A 97 6.76 -3.24 6.66
N ILE A 98 6.17 -2.54 5.68
CA ILE A 98 5.46 -3.17 4.55
C ILE A 98 6.39 -4.11 3.77
N LEU A 99 7.63 -3.70 3.51
CA LEU A 99 8.62 -4.53 2.82
C LEU A 99 8.99 -5.77 3.65
N ALA A 100 9.13 -5.64 4.97
CA ALA A 100 9.39 -6.76 5.88
C ALA A 100 8.23 -7.78 5.91
N HIS A 101 7.00 -7.35 5.62
CA HIS A 101 5.84 -8.24 5.46
C HIS A 101 5.74 -8.93 4.08
N GLY A 102 6.78 -8.83 3.25
CA GLY A 102 6.89 -9.60 2.00
C GLY A 102 6.61 -8.82 0.72
N ALA A 103 6.45 -7.49 0.80
CA ALA A 103 6.45 -6.64 -0.39
C ALA A 103 7.88 -6.32 -0.85
N ARG A 104 8.05 -6.02 -2.14
CA ARG A 104 9.28 -5.46 -2.71
C ARG A 104 9.09 -3.97 -3.00
N GLN A 105 10.17 -3.21 -2.98
CA GLN A 105 10.15 -1.83 -3.47
C GLN A 105 9.74 -1.79 -4.95
N ALA A 106 8.71 -0.99 -5.27
CA ALA A 106 8.29 -0.77 -6.65
C ALA A 106 9.38 -0.01 -7.44
N ARG A 107 9.56 -0.35 -8.72
CA ARG A 107 10.39 0.46 -9.63
C ARG A 107 9.61 1.68 -10.15
N PRO A 108 10.30 2.70 -10.71
CA PRO A 108 9.63 3.84 -11.31
C PRO A 108 8.60 3.41 -12.38
N GLY A 109 7.39 3.97 -12.30
CA GLY A 109 6.30 3.69 -13.25
C GLY A 109 5.59 2.34 -13.08
N GLU A 110 6.04 1.47 -12.16
CA GLU A 110 5.56 0.08 -12.12
C GLU A 110 4.06 -0.05 -11.86
N PHE A 111 3.47 0.78 -10.98
CA PHE A 111 2.03 0.75 -10.73
C PHE A 111 1.23 1.05 -12.01
N THR A 112 1.66 2.04 -12.79
CA THR A 112 0.99 2.42 -14.04
C THR A 112 1.21 1.38 -15.13
N GLU A 113 2.39 0.77 -15.19
CA GLU A 113 2.63 -0.35 -16.10
C GLU A 113 1.74 -1.55 -15.78
N ARG A 114 1.59 -1.92 -14.50
CA ARG A 114 0.68 -2.99 -14.09
C ARG A 114 -0.78 -2.63 -14.41
N ALA A 115 -1.17 -1.37 -14.26
CA ALA A 115 -2.48 -0.87 -14.65
C ALA A 115 -2.73 -1.07 -16.16
N PHE A 116 -1.76 -0.70 -17.00
CA PHE A 116 -1.83 -0.92 -18.44
C PHE A 116 -1.95 -2.41 -18.79
N LEU A 117 -1.12 -3.27 -18.18
CA LEU A 117 -1.12 -4.72 -18.44
C LEU A 117 -2.36 -5.46 -17.91
N ASN A 118 -3.14 -4.83 -17.05
CA ASN A 118 -4.42 -5.32 -16.53
C ASN A 118 -5.62 -4.56 -17.13
N ASP A 119 -5.45 -3.95 -18.29
CA ASP A 119 -6.51 -3.27 -19.06
C ASP A 119 -7.23 -2.16 -18.25
N LYS A 120 -6.51 -1.51 -17.34
CA LYS A 120 -7.03 -0.38 -16.55
C LYS A 120 -6.84 0.97 -17.21
N LEU A 121 -5.87 1.06 -18.12
CA LEU A 121 -5.46 2.28 -18.83
C LEU A 121 -5.11 1.91 -20.28
N ASP A 122 -5.32 2.84 -21.20
CA ASP A 122 -4.80 2.80 -22.56
C ASP A 122 -3.54 3.69 -22.73
N LEU A 123 -2.87 3.57 -23.87
CA LEU A 123 -1.72 4.38 -24.29
C LEU A 123 -2.06 5.16 -25.56
#